data_AF-A0A5D8QBE6-F1
#
_entry.id   AF-A0A5D8QBE6-F1
#
_cell.length_a   1.000
_cell.length_b   1.000
_cell.length_c   1.000
_cell.angle_alpha   90.00
_cell.angle_beta   90.00
_cell.angle_gamma   90.00
#
_symmetry.space_group_name_H-M   'P 1'
#
loop_
_entity.id
_entity.type
_entity.pdbx_description
1 polymer ?
#
loop_
_entity_poly.entity_id
_entity_poly.type
_entity_poly.pdbx_seq_one_letter_code
_entity_poly.pdbx_strand_id
1 'polypeptide(L)' 'MRISNFLHMPAGEVKNRATIMGSVDIGRLPGVVKVTMLVPGKKLREIDLGLYRMAYETYREFIEE' A
#
# COMPACT_ATOMS: atom_id res chain seq x y z
N MET A 1 -13.01 6.65 4.47
CA MET A 1 -13.00 5.59 3.43
C MET A 1 -12.13 4.44 3.93
N ARG A 2 -12.55 3.17 3.78
CA ARG A 2 -11.71 2.00 4.17
C ARG A 2 -10.89 1.54 2.97
N ILE A 3 -9.64 1.13 3.21
CA ILE A 3 -8.75 0.68 2.15
C ILE A 3 -9.24 -0.59 1.44
N SER A 4 -9.97 -1.47 2.15
CA SER A 4 -10.64 -2.64 1.56
C SER A 4 -11.61 -2.25 0.44
N ASN A 5 -12.35 -1.15 0.64
CA ASN A 5 -13.34 -0.67 -0.31
C ASN A 5 -12.66 0.07 -1.47
N PHE A 6 -11.60 0.82 -1.16
CA PHE A 6 -10.80 1.54 -2.16
C PHE A 6 -10.05 0.59 -3.10
N LEU A 7 -9.46 -0.49 -2.57
CA LEU A 7 -8.72 -1.48 -3.35
C LEU A 7 -9.59 -2.63 -3.87
N HIS A 8 -10.91 -2.61 -3.62
CA HIS A 8 -11.84 -3.71 -3.93
C HIS A 8 -11.31 -5.09 -3.50
N MET A 9 -10.86 -5.21 -2.25
CA MET A 9 -10.30 -6.43 -1.68
C MET A 9 -10.90 -6.78 -0.32
N PRO A 10 -10.94 -8.06 0.07
CA PRO A 10 -11.48 -8.46 1.36
C PRO A 10 -10.73 -7.80 2.52
N ALA A 11 -11.46 -7.37 3.56
CA ALA A 11 -10.84 -6.74 4.73
C ALA A 11 -9.85 -7.68 5.47
N GLY A 12 -10.08 -8.99 5.40
CA GLY A 12 -9.14 -9.98 5.93
C GLY A 12 -7.79 -9.97 5.21
N GLU A 13 -7.78 -9.81 3.88
CA GLU A 13 -6.54 -9.75 3.12
C GLU A 13 -5.74 -8.48 3.42
N VAL A 14 -6.43 -7.33 3.57
CA VAL A 14 -5.81 -6.07 4.00
C VAL A 14 -5.09 -6.25 5.33
N LYS A 15 -5.79 -6.82 6.32
CA LYS A 15 -5.24 -7.06 7.65
C LYS A 15 -4.03 -8.00 7.59
N ASN A 16 -4.15 -9.12 6.88
CA ASN A 16 -3.04 -10.07 6.73
C ASN A 16 -1.81 -9.41 6.11
N ARG A 17 -1.99 -8.60 5.05
CA ARG A 17 -0.88 -7.88 4.41
C ARG A 17 -0.23 -6.85 5.34
N ALA A 18 -1.04 -6.09 6.07
CA ALA A 18 -0.55 -5.11 7.05
C ALA A 18 0.16 -5.77 8.24
N THR A 19 -0.26 -6.97 8.65
CA THR A 19 0.33 -7.69 9.79
C THR A 19 1.60 -8.44 9.42
N ILE A 20 1.62 -9.14 8.28
CA ILE A 20 2.71 -10.05 7.92
C ILE A 20 3.84 -9.32 7.20
N MET A 21 3.50 -8.47 6.22
CA MET A 21 4.48 -7.79 5.36
C MET A 21 4.51 -6.28 5.58
N GLY A 22 3.63 -5.76 6.44
CA GLY A 22 3.51 -4.34 6.73
C GLY A 22 4.44 -3.88 7.85
N SER A 23 4.45 -2.59 8.09
CA SER A 23 5.12 -1.97 9.22
C SER A 23 4.17 -1.04 9.98
N VAL A 24 4.42 -0.87 11.28
CA VAL A 24 3.70 0.08 12.12
C VAL A 24 4.72 1.03 12.76
N ASP A 25 4.67 2.30 12.36
CA ASP A 25 5.52 3.36 12.91
C ASP A 25 4.68 4.24 13.84
N ILE A 26 5.16 4.48 15.06
CA ILE A 26 4.51 5.35 16.05
C ILE A 26 5.35 6.61 16.27
N GLY A 27 4.91 7.73 15.68
CA GLY A 27 5.54 9.03 15.84
C GLY A 27 5.07 9.74 17.10
N ARG A 28 6.01 10.19 17.95
CA ARG A 28 5.71 10.84 19.25
C ARG A 28 5.12 12.24 19.09
N LEU A 29 5.50 12.97 18.05
CA LEU A 29 4.99 14.30 17.68
C LEU A 29 4.56 14.23 16.21
N PRO A 30 3.30 14.44 15.84
CA PRO A 30 2.11 14.79 16.65
C PRO A 30 1.29 13.57 17.15
N GLY A 31 1.92 12.46 17.55
CA GLY A 31 1.19 11.27 18.03
C GLY A 31 0.54 10.46 16.90
N VAL A 32 1.22 10.32 15.76
CA VAL A 32 0.67 9.68 14.56
C VAL A 32 1.14 8.23 14.48
N VAL A 33 0.19 7.32 14.23
CA VAL A 33 0.48 5.94 13.87
C VAL A 33 0.38 5.80 12.35
N LYS A 34 1.47 5.41 11.71
CA LYS A 34 1.50 5.09 10.28
C LYS A 34 1.59 3.57 10.13
N VAL A 35 0.61 3.00 9.43
CA VAL A 35 0.60 1.58 9.08
C VAL A 35 0.85 1.47 7.58
N THR A 36 1.78 0.60 7.19
CA THR A 36 2.10 0.32 5.79
C THR A 36 1.66 -1.10 5.40
N MET A 37 1.41 -1.32 4.11
CA MET A 37 1.20 -2.65 3.55
C MET A 37 1.58 -2.65 2.08
N LEU A 38 1.95 -3.82 1.56
CA LEU A 38 2.21 -3.99 0.14
C LEU A 38 0.90 -4.24 -0.62
N VAL A 39 0.69 -3.46 -1.68
CA VAL A 39 -0.47 -3.59 -2.57
C VAL A 39 -0.05 -4.24 -3.88
N PRO A 40 -0.79 -5.23 -4.41
CA PRO A 40 -0.48 -5.80 -5.72
C PRO A 40 -0.49 -4.74 -6.82
N GLY A 41 0.55 -4.70 -7.67
CA GLY A 41 0.63 -3.73 -8.77
C GLY A 41 -0.57 -3.76 -9.72
N LYS A 42 -1.16 -4.95 -9.94
CA LYS A 42 -2.41 -5.09 -10.71
C LYS A 42 -3.57 -4.28 -10.10
N LYS A 43 -3.71 -4.29 -8.77
CA LYS A 43 -4.76 -3.53 -8.07
C LYS A 43 -4.54 -2.02 -8.19
N LEU A 44 -3.29 -1.56 -8.13
CA LEU A 44 -2.97 -0.15 -8.35
C LEU A 44 -3.26 0.31 -9.78
N ARG A 45 -3.12 -0.57 -10.78
CA ARG A 45 -3.52 -0.29 -12.16
C ARG A 45 -5.04 -0.23 -12.33
N GLU A 46 -5.79 -1.11 -11.66
CA GLU A 46 -7.26 -1.16 -11.72
C GLU A 46 -7.93 0.12 -11.20
N ILE A 47 -7.31 0.80 -10.23
CA ILE A 47 -7.88 2.00 -9.59
C ILE A 47 -7.66 3.27 -10.44
N ASP A 48 -6.75 3.21 -11.42
CA ASP A 48 -6.45 4.28 -12.39
C ASP A 48 -6.32 5.71 -11.81
N LEU A 49 -5.60 5.83 -10.69
CA LEU A 49 -5.29 7.12 -10.05
C LEU A 49 -3.82 7.54 -10.21
N GLY A 50 -3.11 6.95 -11.18
CA GLY A 50 -1.68 7.21 -11.38
C GLY A 50 -0.75 6.63 -10.28
N LEU A 51 -1.31 6.01 -9.23
CA LEU A 51 -0.53 5.42 -8.13
C LEU A 51 0.44 4.34 -8.60
N TYR A 52 0.02 3.50 -9.56
CA TYR A 52 0.90 2.50 -10.14
C TYR A 52 2.08 3.16 -10.88
N ARG A 53 1.82 4.22 -11.65
CA ARG A 53 2.85 4.94 -12.39
C ARG A 53 3.86 5.59 -11.44
N MET A 54 3.38 6.26 -10.39
CA MET A 54 4.25 6.87 -9.38
C MET A 54 5.13 5.81 -8.70
N ALA A 55 4.54 4.67 -8.30
CA ALA A 55 5.29 3.57 -7.71
C ALA A 55 6.32 3.00 -8.69
N TYR A 56 5.92 2.76 -9.94
CA TYR A 56 6.82 2.25 -10.97
C TYR A 56 7.99 3.19 -11.24
N GLU A 57 7.75 4.51 -11.32
CA GLU A 57 8.81 5.51 -11.50
C GLU A 57 9.77 5.55 -10.31
N THR A 58 9.25 5.40 -9.09
CA THR A 58 10.06 5.38 -7.85
C THR A 58 10.97 4.15 -7.77
N TYR A 59 10.48 3.00 -8.22
CA TYR A 59 11.18 1.72 -8.11
C TYR A 59 11.75 1.21 -9.44
N ARG A 60 11.78 2.06 -10.48
CA ARG A 60 12.11 1.66 -11.85
C ARG A 60 13.44 0.93 -11.93
N GLU A 61 14.45 1.45 -11.26
CA GLU A 61 15.82 0.92 -11.25
C GLU A 61 15.92 -0.50 -10.64
N PHE A 62 14.97 -0.89 -9.78
CA PHE A 62 14.93 -2.21 -9.15
C PHE A 62 14.05 -3.22 -9.90
N ILE A 63 13.28 -2.79 -10.90
CA ILE A 63 12.38 -3.64 -11.68
C ILE A 63 13.01 -4.07 -13.00
N GLU A 64 13.93 -3.26 -13.54
CA GLU A 64 14.58 -3.52 -14.84
C GLU A 64 15.95 -4.23 -14.72
N GLU A 65 16.35 -4.64 -13.50
CA GLU A 65 17.48 -5.54 -13.21
C GLU A 65 17.00 -7.01 -13.12
#